data_AF-A0A1S9T066-F1
#
_entry.id   AF-A0A1S9T066-F1
#
_cell.length_a   1.000
_cell.length_b   1.000
_cell.length_c   1.000
_cell.angle_alpha   90.00
_cell.angle_beta   90.00
_cell.angle_gamma   90.00
#
_symmetry.space_group_name_H-M   'P 1'
#
loop_
_entity.id
_entity.type
_entity.pdbx_description
1 polymer ?
#
loop_
_entity_poly.entity_id
_entity_poly.type
_entity_poly.pdbx_seq_one_letter_code
_entity_poly.pdbx_strand_id
1 'polypeptide(L)'
;KVVGELITDEKGEAISKDLPIENYSLVEVEAPKGYELLKDKVAVKIEKDKVIEMKIGNKKLPDPIGKIKLVKVDTNAENKNLAGAKFHIEDS
;
A
#
# COMPACT_ATOMS: atom_id res chain seq x y z
N LYS A 1 -12.25 19.84 -12.50
CA LYS A 1 -11.33 20.92 -12.05
C LYS A 1 -10.77 20.53 -10.69
N VAL A 2 -9.45 20.64 -10.48
CA VAL A 2 -8.85 20.45 -9.16
C VAL A 2 -8.93 21.79 -8.40
N VAL A 3 -9.36 21.76 -7.14
CA VAL A 3 -9.63 22.96 -6.32
C VAL A 3 -8.73 23.07 -5.08
N GLY A 4 -7.98 22.02 -4.78
CA GLY A 4 -7.01 21.93 -3.69
C GLY A 4 -6.25 20.63 -3.73
N GLU A 5 -5.19 20.56 -2.93
CA GLU A 5 -4.35 19.37 -2.71
C GLU A 5 -4.21 19.19 -1.20
N LEU A 6 -4.20 17.92 -0.76
CA LEU A 6 -4.02 17.52 0.63
C LEU A 6 -2.92 16.48 0.68
N ILE A 7 -1.96 16.68 1.57
CA ILE A 7 -0.88 15.73 1.86
C ILE A 7 -0.99 15.40 3.34
N THR A 8 -1.10 14.11 3.66
CA THR A 8 -1.15 13.66 5.05
C THR A 8 0.21 13.80 5.73
N ASP A 9 0.18 14.18 6.99
CA ASP A 9 1.37 14.30 7.84
C ASP A 9 1.81 12.96 8.44
N GLU A 10 2.81 12.99 9.32
CA GLU A 10 3.34 11.79 10.00
C GLU A 10 2.30 11.06 10.89
N LYS A 11 1.22 11.75 11.29
CA LYS A 11 0.10 11.17 12.04
C LYS A 11 -1.00 10.63 11.11
N GLY A 12 -0.88 10.86 9.81
CA GLY A 12 -1.88 10.50 8.81
C GLY A 12 -3.01 11.53 8.69
N GLU A 13 -2.80 12.77 9.15
CA GLU A 13 -3.82 13.82 9.17
C GLU A 13 -3.55 14.88 8.09
N ALA A 14 -4.62 15.46 7.54
CA ALA A 14 -4.55 16.60 6.62
C ALA A 14 -5.81 17.45 6.78
N ILE A 15 -5.67 18.77 6.64
CA ILE A 15 -6.78 19.73 6.67
C ILE A 15 -6.74 20.61 5.44
N SER A 16 -7.89 20.84 4.81
CA SER A 16 -7.97 21.75 3.67
C SER A 16 -7.99 23.20 4.13
N LYS A 17 -7.72 24.10 3.19
CA LYS A 17 -8.19 25.49 3.29
C LYS A 17 -9.72 25.54 3.25
N ASP A 18 -10.28 26.72 3.54
CA ASP A 18 -11.72 26.95 3.41
C ASP A 18 -12.22 26.68 1.99
N LEU A 19 -13.33 25.96 1.91
CA LEU A 19 -14.03 25.61 0.66
C LEU A 19 -15.49 26.10 0.73
N PRO A 20 -16.07 26.52 -0.41
CA PRO A 20 -17.49 26.80 -0.50
C PRO A 20 -18.38 25.63 -0.05
N ILE A 21 -19.62 25.94 0.35
CA ILE A 21 -20.62 24.95 0.77
C ILE A 21 -21.18 24.22 -0.46
N GLU A 22 -20.49 23.16 -0.86
CA GLU A 22 -20.83 22.33 -2.02
C GLU A 22 -20.50 20.84 -1.77
N ASN A 23 -20.74 20.00 -2.78
CA ASN A 23 -20.31 18.61 -2.79
C ASN A 23 -18.97 18.48 -3.53
N TYR A 24 -18.03 17.77 -2.92
CA TYR A 24 -16.71 17.49 -3.49
C TYR A 24 -16.48 15.98 -3.57
N SER A 25 -15.48 15.60 -4.35
CA SER A 25 -14.95 14.24 -4.39
C SER A 25 -13.46 14.29 -4.09
N LEU A 26 -13.04 13.58 -3.05
CA LEU A 26 -11.63 13.30 -2.81
C LEU A 26 -11.21 12.16 -3.72
N VAL A 27 -10.06 12.34 -4.36
CA VAL A 27 -9.42 11.35 -5.23
C VAL A 27 -8.00 11.20 -4.74
N GLU A 28 -7.62 9.99 -4.32
CA GLU A 28 -6.23 9.71 -3.99
C GLU A 28 -5.43 9.64 -5.30
N VAL A 29 -4.36 10.43 -5.39
CA VAL A 29 -3.51 10.52 -6.58
C VAL A 29 -2.19 9.75 -6.41
N GLU A 30 -1.74 9.62 -5.16
CA GLU A 30 -0.54 8.90 -4.78
C GLU A 30 -0.79 8.18 -3.46
N ALA A 31 -0.49 6.89 -3.40
CA ALA A 31 -0.65 6.07 -2.21
C ALA A 31 0.62 6.13 -1.35
N PRO A 32 0.51 6.04 -0.02
CA PRO A 32 1.67 5.82 0.85
C PRO A 32 2.45 4.57 0.44
N LYS A 33 3.78 4.60 0.66
CA LYS A 33 4.65 3.46 0.35
C LYS A 33 4.15 2.18 1.03
N GLY A 34 3.98 1.12 0.24
CA GLY A 34 3.52 -0.19 0.73
C GLY A 34 1.99 -0.34 0.76
N TYR A 35 1.23 0.59 0.20
CA TYR A 35 -0.23 0.52 0.10
C TYR A 35 -0.70 0.57 -1.36
N GLU A 36 -1.84 -0.05 -1.63
CA GLU A 36 -2.55 0.04 -2.91
C GLU A 36 -3.22 1.42 -3.02
N LEU A 37 -3.14 2.03 -4.20
CA LEU A 37 -3.85 3.27 -4.51
C LEU A 37 -5.36 3.05 -4.50
N LEU A 38 -6.07 3.87 -3.74
CA LEU A 38 -7.52 3.87 -3.70
C LEU A 38 -8.08 4.33 -5.05
N LYS A 39 -8.76 3.42 -5.74
CA LYS A 39 -9.36 3.70 -7.06
C LYS A 39 -10.69 4.43 -6.96
N ASP A 40 -11.39 4.25 -5.85
CA ASP A 40 -12.71 4.81 -5.61
C ASP A 40 -12.62 6.25 -5.11
N LYS A 41 -13.55 7.09 -5.58
CA LYS A 41 -13.65 8.47 -5.12
C LYS A 41 -14.49 8.52 -3.85
N VAL A 42 -14.08 9.37 -2.91
CA VAL A 42 -14.83 9.59 -1.66
C VAL A 42 -15.61 10.89 -1.78
N ALA A 43 -16.95 10.81 -1.71
CA ALA A 43 -17.79 11.99 -1.73
C ALA A 43 -17.83 12.66 -0.35
N VAL A 44 -17.74 13.99 -0.32
CA VAL A 44 -17.89 14.79 0.90
C VAL A 44 -18.76 16.01 0.60
N LYS A 45 -19.57 16.42 1.58
CA LYS A 45 -20.36 17.65 1.51
C LYS A 45 -19.84 18.62 2.55
N ILE A 46 -19.41 19.81 2.11
CA ILE A 46 -19.00 20.88 3.02
C ILE A 46 -20.26 21.56 3.57
N GLU A 47 -20.27 21.79 4.88
CA GLU A 47 -21.36 22.44 5.59
C GLU A 47 -20.87 23.70 6.29
N LYS A 48 -21.77 24.67 6.47
CA LYS A 48 -21.45 25.95 7.10
C LYS A 48 -20.94 25.73 8.53
N ASP A 49 -19.83 26.40 8.87
CA ASP A 49 -19.25 26.46 10.22
C ASP A 49 -18.94 25.07 10.84
N LYS A 50 -18.66 24.06 10.00
CA LYS A 50 -18.34 22.70 10.44
C LYS A 50 -17.04 22.18 9.82
N VAL A 51 -16.27 21.47 10.61
CA VAL A 51 -15.18 20.60 10.15
C VAL A 51 -15.75 19.21 9.95
N ILE A 52 -15.65 18.67 8.73
CA ILE A 52 -16.11 17.33 8.41
C ILE A 52 -14.94 16.35 8.56
N GLU A 53 -15.00 15.50 9.58
CA GLU A 53 -14.00 14.46 9.80
C GLU A 53 -14.38 13.17 9.07
N MET A 54 -13.40 12.55 8.41
CA MET A 54 -13.56 11.28 7.72
C MET A 54 -12.32 10.41 7.90
N LYS A 55 -12.51 9.09 7.87
CA LYS A 55 -11.41 8.12 7.82
C LYS A 55 -11.45 7.40 6.49
N ILE A 56 -10.38 7.54 5.72
CA ILE A 56 -10.19 6.88 4.43
C ILE A 56 -9.04 5.88 4.62
N GLY A 57 -9.26 4.63 4.24
CA GLY A 57 -8.28 3.56 4.42
C GLY A 57 -7.77 3.02 3.09
N ASN A 58 -6.49 2.64 3.06
CA ASN A 58 -5.89 1.92 1.94
C ASN A 58 -5.65 0.45 2.31
N LYS A 59 -5.65 -0.40 1.29
CA LYS A 59 -5.25 -1.80 1.43
C LYS A 59 -3.72 -1.89 1.42
N LYS A 60 -3.13 -2.52 2.44
CA LYS A 60 -1.69 -2.79 2.46
C LYS A 60 -1.33 -3.75 1.33
N LEU A 61 -0.28 -3.44 0.58
CA LEU A 61 0.29 -4.37 -0.39
C LEU A 61 0.81 -5.62 0.36
N PRO A 62 0.76 -6.81 -0.25
CA PRO A 62 1.40 -7.98 0.31
C PRO A 62 2.88 -7.68 0.58
N ASP A 63 3.38 -8.12 1.73
CA ASP A 63 4.81 -8.02 2.00
C ASP A 63 5.57 -8.77 0.89
N PRO A 64 6.74 -8.26 0.44
CA PRO A 64 7.51 -8.88 -0.64
C PRO A 64 8.21 -10.15 -0.14
N ILE A 65 7.43 -11.19 0.17
CA ILE A 65 7.90 -12.47 0.67
C ILE A 65 7.92 -13.51 -0.45
N GLY A 66 8.99 -14.28 -0.51
CA GLY A 66 9.18 -15.38 -1.44
C GLY A 66 9.49 -16.68 -0.71
N LYS A 67 9.54 -17.79 -1.45
CA LYS A 67 9.98 -19.10 -0.95
C LYS A 67 11.04 -19.66 -1.88
N ILE A 68 12.08 -20.28 -1.32
CA ILE A 68 13.09 -21.03 -2.06
C ILE A 68 12.69 -22.50 -2.07
N LYS A 69 12.64 -23.11 -3.27
CA LYS A 69 12.54 -24.57 -3.43
C LYS A 69 13.87 -25.09 -3.96
N LEU A 70 14.51 -25.97 -3.19
CA LEU A 70 15.79 -26.60 -3.55
C LEU A 70 15.57 -28.10 -3.83
N VAL A 71 16.24 -28.63 -4.86
CA VAL A 71 16.38 -30.07 -5.10
C VAL A 71 17.87 -30.37 -5.22
N LYS A 72 18.40 -31.22 -4.33
CA LYS A 72 19.82 -31.62 -4.37
C LYS A 72 19.96 -32.88 -5.21
N VAL A 73 20.83 -32.83 -6.21
CA VAL A 73 21.12 -33.94 -7.13
C VAL A 73 22.59 -34.35 -7.09
N ASP A 74 22.85 -35.58 -7.56
CA ASP A 74 24.17 -36.11 -7.90
C ASP A 74 24.53 -35.68 -9.33
N THR A 75 25.70 -35.06 -9.54
CA THR A 75 26.09 -34.52 -10.86
C THR A 75 26.53 -35.59 -11.85
N ASN A 76 26.87 -36.78 -11.36
CA ASN A 76 27.43 -37.86 -12.18
C ASN A 76 26.42 -38.98 -12.44
N ALA A 77 25.21 -38.88 -11.88
CA ALA A 77 24.16 -39.88 -12.04
C ALA A 77 22.87 -39.21 -12.50
N GLU A 78 22.32 -39.69 -13.61
CA GLU A 78 21.01 -39.23 -14.07
C GLU A 78 19.93 -39.52 -13.03
N ASN A 79 19.09 -38.52 -12.76
CA ASN A 79 17.88 -38.62 -11.93
C ASN A 79 18.09 -39.08 -10.47
N LYS A 80 19.28 -38.88 -9.90
CA LYS A 80 19.56 -39.25 -8.51
C LYS A 80 19.51 -38.05 -7.56
N ASN A 81 18.50 -38.04 -6.69
CA ASN A 81 18.35 -37.04 -5.62
C ASN A 81 19.17 -37.44 -4.38
N LEU A 82 19.70 -36.45 -3.66
CA LEU A 82 20.51 -36.64 -2.46
C LEU A 82 19.80 -36.09 -1.22
N ALA A 83 19.57 -36.95 -0.23
CA ALA A 83 19.00 -36.58 1.06
C ALA A 83 20.08 -36.26 2.10
N GLY A 84 19.74 -35.50 3.14
CA GLY A 84 20.60 -35.24 4.31
C GLY A 84 21.50 -34.00 4.21
N ALA A 85 21.49 -33.28 3.09
CA ALA A 85 22.20 -32.00 2.97
C ALA A 85 21.51 -30.90 3.79
N LYS A 86 22.30 -30.08 4.50
CA LYS A 86 21.84 -28.91 5.26
C LYS A 86 22.44 -27.65 4.66
N PHE A 87 21.63 -26.60 4.60
CA PHE A 87 22.02 -25.29 4.07
C PHE A 87 21.66 -24.21 5.07
N HIS A 88 22.50 -23.17 5.19
CA HIS A 88 22.12 -21.90 5.78
C HIS A 88 21.67 -20.95 4.67
N ILE A 89 20.81 -19.99 5.03
CA ILE A 89 20.46 -18.85 4.19
C ILE A 89 21.13 -17.64 4.84
N GLU A 90 21.92 -16.92 4.07
CA GLU A 90 22.66 -15.73 4.52
C GLU A 90 22.21 -14.54 3.68
N ASP A 91 22.14 -13.37 4.32
CA ASP A 91 21.96 -12.10 3.61
C ASP A 91 23.27 -11.71 2.90
N SER A 92 23.17 -10.99 1.78
CA SER A 92 24.32 -10.50 0.99
C SER A 92 24.87 -9.18 1.51
#